data_AF-A0A0H3WRT6-F1
#
_entry.id   AF-A0A0H3WRT6-F1
#
_cell.length_a   1.000
_cell.length_b   1.000
_cell.length_c   1.000
_cell.angle_alpha   90.00
_cell.angle_beta   90.00
_cell.angle_gamma   90.00
#
_symmetry.space_group_name_H-M   'P 1'
#
loop_
_entity.id
_entity.type
_entity.pdbx_description
1 polymer ?
#
loop_
_entity_poly.entity_id
_entity_poly.type
_entity_poly.pdbx_seq_one_letter_code
_entity_poly.pdbx_strand_id
1 'polypeptide(L)'
;MLTREQLLEAISSLQRVGVVLYFQCPYPSGTRPMHATNEDLAACALGELHLASKLTGLSPDEFASWVEKDGFVQCSATTREGHRCMKIVAHSRLDDPRAWKALADTKPYCPTHGG
;
A
#
# COMPACT_ATOMS: atom_id res chain seq x y z
N MET A 1 -8.51 -0.84 -27.38
CA MET A 1 -8.30 -0.52 -25.94
C MET A 1 -9.50 0.27 -25.47
N LEU A 2 -9.93 0.09 -24.22
CA LEU A 2 -11.04 0.87 -23.65
C LEU A 2 -10.56 2.31 -23.40
N THR A 3 -11.43 3.30 -23.65
CA THR A 3 -11.16 4.69 -23.27
C THR A 3 -11.60 4.96 -21.83
N ARG A 4 -11.14 6.07 -21.26
CA ARG A 4 -11.56 6.54 -19.94
C ARG A 4 -13.08 6.73 -19.88
N GLU A 5 -13.67 7.32 -20.91
CA GLU A 5 -15.11 7.58 -21.00
C GLU A 5 -15.91 6.27 -21.02
N GLN A 6 -15.44 5.27 -21.78
CA GLN A 6 -16.06 3.94 -21.82
C GLN A 6 -16.05 3.26 -20.45
N LEU A 7 -14.93 3.37 -19.72
CA LEU A 7 -14.81 2.81 -18.37
C LEU A 7 -15.74 3.52 -17.37
N LEU A 8 -15.80 4.86 -17.41
CA LEU A 8 -16.66 5.65 -16.53
C LEU A 8 -18.15 5.36 -16.79
N GLU A 9 -18.58 5.25 -18.05
CA GLU A 9 -19.97 4.90 -18.37
C GLU A 9 -20.32 3.47 -17.92
N ALA A 10 -19.39 2.53 -18.07
CA ALA A 10 -19.60 1.15 -17.62
C ALA A 10 -19.75 1.08 -16.09
N ILE A 11 -18.86 1.73 -15.34
CA ILE A 11 -18.94 1.82 -13.87
C ILE A 11 -20.26 2.47 -13.44
N SER A 12 -20.62 3.59 -14.07
CA SER A 12 -21.85 4.31 -13.75
C SER A 12 -23.10 3.48 -14.05
N SER A 13 -23.10 2.72 -15.14
CA SER A 13 -24.21 1.82 -15.50
C SER A 13 -24.44 0.72 -14.47
N LEU A 14 -23.36 0.15 -13.91
CA LEU A 14 -23.44 -0.82 -12.82
C LEU A 14 -24.01 -0.19 -11.54
N GLN A 15 -23.57 1.02 -11.19
CA GLN A 15 -24.05 1.72 -10.00
C GLN A 15 -25.54 2.09 -10.08
N ARG A 16 -26.06 2.43 -11.28
CA ARG A 16 -27.50 2.71 -11.49
C ARG A 16 -28.41 1.53 -11.15
N VAL A 17 -27.92 0.29 -11.26
CA VAL A 17 -28.65 -0.92 -10.89
C VAL A 17 -28.32 -1.42 -9.48
N GLY A 18 -27.66 -0.59 -8.66
CA GLY A 18 -27.37 -0.86 -7.26
C GLY A 18 -26.08 -1.64 -6.99
N VAL A 19 -25.21 -1.82 -7.99
CA VAL A 19 -23.91 -2.47 -7.78
C VAL A 19 -22.95 -1.49 -7.11
N VAL A 20 -22.33 -1.93 -6.01
CA VAL A 20 -21.26 -1.21 -5.34
C VAL A 20 -19.93 -1.87 -5.69
N LEU A 21 -18.98 -1.07 -6.17
CA LEU A 21 -17.65 -1.53 -6.54
C LEU A 21 -16.65 -1.21 -5.42
N TYR A 22 -15.85 -2.21 -5.08
CA TYR A 22 -14.76 -2.08 -4.12
C TYR A 22 -13.46 -2.52 -4.77
N PHE A 23 -12.37 -1.82 -4.46
CA PHE A 23 -11.03 -2.29 -4.77
C PHE A 23 -10.58 -3.26 -3.67
N GLN A 24 -10.28 -4.50 -4.03
CA GLN A 24 -9.67 -5.47 -3.12
C GLN A 24 -8.19 -5.16 -2.99
N CYS A 25 -7.86 -4.28 -2.06
CA CYS A 25 -6.49 -3.83 -1.84
C CYS A 25 -5.70 -4.91 -1.07
N PRO A 26 -4.53 -5.33 -1.57
CA PRO A 26 -3.61 -6.13 -0.77
C PRO A 26 -3.27 -5.41 0.54
N TYR A 27 -3.21 -6.17 1.62
CA TYR A 27 -3.06 -5.66 2.97
C TYR A 27 -2.23 -6.68 3.77
N PRO A 28 -1.54 -6.28 4.84
CA PRO A 28 -1.05 -7.24 5.83
C PRO A 28 -2.18 -8.21 6.22
N SER A 29 -1.88 -9.50 6.12
CA SER A 29 -2.78 -10.62 6.38
C SER A 29 -3.96 -10.80 5.41
N GLY A 30 -3.82 -10.31 4.19
CA GLY A 30 -4.67 -10.71 3.06
C GLY A 30 -5.11 -9.53 2.21
N THR A 31 -6.42 -9.28 2.18
CA THR A 31 -7.01 -8.21 1.37
C THR A 31 -8.04 -7.44 2.19
N ARG A 32 -8.12 -6.13 1.94
CA ARG A 32 -9.12 -5.26 2.54
C ARG A 32 -9.91 -4.57 1.43
N PRO A 33 -11.27 -4.60 1.46
CA PRO A 33 -12.05 -3.80 0.55
C PRO A 33 -11.84 -2.32 0.87
N MET A 34 -11.47 -1.55 -0.15
CA MET A 34 -11.31 -0.10 -0.05
C MET A 34 -12.21 0.60 -1.05
N HIS A 35 -12.76 1.74 -0.64
CA HIS A 35 -13.54 2.60 -1.50
C HIS A 35 -12.61 3.40 -2.41
N ALA A 36 -12.94 3.45 -3.70
CA ALA A 36 -12.30 4.31 -4.68
C ALA A 36 -13.38 5.09 -5.43
N THR A 37 -13.03 6.23 -6.01
CA THR A 37 -13.96 6.94 -6.90
C THR A 37 -14.00 6.24 -8.27
N ASN A 38 -14.99 6.57 -9.09
CA ASN A 38 -15.11 6.01 -10.43
C ASN A 38 -13.91 6.41 -11.30
N GLU A 39 -13.42 7.63 -11.13
CA GLU A 39 -12.25 8.18 -11.83
C GLU A 39 -10.97 7.44 -11.45
N ASP A 40 -10.85 7.04 -10.18
CA ASP A 40 -9.71 6.29 -9.67
C ASP A 40 -9.70 4.86 -10.20
N LEU A 41 -10.86 4.21 -10.22
CA LEU A 41 -11.02 2.89 -10.84
C LEU A 41 -10.70 2.94 -12.34
N ALA A 42 -11.19 3.96 -13.06
CA ALA A 42 -10.91 4.13 -14.48
C ALA A 42 -9.42 4.40 -14.74
N ALA A 43 -8.79 5.29 -13.96
CA ALA A 43 -7.36 5.58 -14.08
C ALA A 43 -6.49 4.35 -13.77
N CYS A 44 -6.87 3.57 -12.74
CA CYS A 44 -6.20 2.32 -12.40
C CYS A 44 -6.30 1.29 -13.53
N ALA A 45 -7.49 1.13 -14.13
CA ALA A 45 -7.72 0.18 -15.23
C ALA A 45 -6.94 0.53 -16.50
N LEU A 46 -6.63 1.82 -16.71
CA LEU A 46 -5.78 2.30 -17.80
C LEU A 46 -4.28 2.24 -17.49
N GLY A 47 -3.88 1.85 -16.28
CA GLY A 47 -2.49 1.83 -15.84
C GLY A 47 -1.90 3.20 -15.52
N GLU A 48 -2.74 4.24 -15.39
CA GLU A 48 -2.33 5.62 -15.14
C GLU A 48 -2.16 5.93 -13.65
N LEU A 49 -2.67 5.05 -12.78
CA LEU A 49 -2.70 5.25 -11.34
C LEU A 49 -2.38 3.95 -10.59
N HIS A 50 -1.43 4.02 -9.66
CA HIS A 50 -1.25 2.97 -8.66
C HIS A 50 -2.27 3.17 -7.52
N LEU A 51 -3.44 2.55 -7.66
CA LEU A 51 -4.59 2.80 -6.79
C LEU A 51 -4.30 2.53 -5.31
N ALA A 52 -3.58 1.44 -5.01
CA ALA A 52 -3.22 1.09 -3.64
C ALA A 52 -2.39 2.18 -2.96
N SER A 53 -1.44 2.79 -3.68
CA SER A 53 -0.67 3.93 -3.18
C SER A 53 -1.53 5.15 -2.88
N LYS A 54 -2.44 5.50 -3.80
CA LYS A 54 -3.37 6.61 -3.59
C LYS A 54 -4.21 6.41 -2.33
N LEU A 55 -4.72 5.20 -2.13
CA LEU A 55 -5.63 4.88 -1.03
C LEU A 55 -4.94 4.72 0.32
N THR A 56 -3.70 4.25 0.34
CA THR A 56 -2.92 4.04 1.59
C THR A 56 -2.07 5.25 1.98
N GLY A 57 -1.72 6.10 1.01
CA GLY A 57 -0.77 7.20 1.18
C GLY A 57 0.70 6.77 1.12
N LEU A 58 0.97 5.50 0.81
CA LEU A 58 2.32 4.96 0.60
C LEU A 58 2.74 5.12 -0.86
N SER A 59 4.02 5.36 -1.13
CA SER A 59 4.58 5.20 -2.48
C SER A 59 4.44 3.74 -2.97
N PRO A 60 4.57 3.45 -4.28
CA PRO A 60 4.47 2.07 -4.78
C PRO A 60 5.47 1.12 -4.11
N ASP A 61 6.71 1.56 -3.91
CA ASP A 61 7.75 0.76 -3.27
C ASP A 61 7.50 0.58 -1.76
N GLU A 62 6.99 1.62 -1.09
CA GLU A 62 6.58 1.54 0.32
C GLU A 62 5.41 0.57 0.50
N PHE A 63 4.41 0.64 -0.38
CA PHE A 63 3.27 -0.27 -0.38
C PHE A 63 3.70 -1.71 -0.60
N ALA A 64 4.55 -1.96 -1.60
CA ALA A 64 5.10 -3.30 -1.87
C ALA A 64 5.84 -3.84 -0.64
N SER A 65 6.73 -3.03 -0.06
CA SER A 65 7.46 -3.41 1.16
C SER A 65 6.54 -3.71 2.34
N TRP A 66 5.50 -2.90 2.52
CA TRP A 66 4.53 -3.06 3.61
C TRP A 66 3.72 -4.35 3.47
N VAL A 67 3.26 -4.70 2.26
CA VAL A 67 2.53 -5.94 1.98
C VAL A 67 3.45 -7.17 2.07
N GLU A 68 4.62 -7.13 1.43
CA GLU A 68 5.57 -8.25 1.39
C GLU A 68 6.05 -8.67 2.79
N LYS A 69 6.18 -7.69 3.69
CA LYS A 69 6.63 -7.90 5.06
C LYS A 69 5.48 -8.09 6.03
N ASP A 70 4.25 -8.34 5.57
CA ASP A 70 3.05 -8.51 6.41
C ASP A 70 2.91 -7.40 7.46
N GLY A 71 3.15 -6.15 7.07
CA GLY A 71 3.04 -4.99 7.94
C GLY A 71 4.18 -4.82 8.94
N PHE A 72 5.22 -5.65 8.91
CA PHE A 72 6.41 -5.45 9.74
C PHE A 72 7.33 -4.38 9.15
N VAL A 73 7.98 -3.61 10.02
CA VAL A 73 9.02 -2.65 9.59
C VAL A 73 10.36 -3.38 9.51
N GLN A 74 11.09 -3.11 8.43
CA GLN A 74 12.45 -3.59 8.27
C GLN A 74 13.44 -2.52 8.71
N CYS A 75 14.38 -2.96 9.53
CA CYS A 75 15.52 -2.17 9.91
C CYS A 75 16.43 -1.89 8.72
N SER A 76 16.86 -0.63 8.63
CA SER A 76 17.73 -0.18 7.57
C SER A 76 19.04 0.47 8.06
N ALA A 77 19.46 0.44 9.33
CA ALA A 77 20.78 1.02 9.63
C ALA A 77 21.95 0.15 9.16
N THR A 78 23.11 0.81 9.15
CA THR A 78 24.42 0.19 8.90
C THR A 78 24.92 -0.47 10.19
N THR A 79 25.22 -1.76 10.09
CA THR A 79 25.82 -2.57 11.15
C THR A 79 27.26 -2.15 11.44
N ARG A 80 27.83 -2.62 12.56
CA ARG A 80 29.24 -2.44 12.90
C ARG A 80 30.20 -3.00 11.84
N GLU A 81 29.75 -4.00 11.09
CA GLU A 81 30.50 -4.64 10.00
C GLU A 81 30.38 -3.87 8.67
N GLY A 82 29.63 -2.76 8.63
CA GLY A 82 29.49 -1.90 7.45
C GLY A 82 28.36 -2.31 6.48
N HIS A 83 27.62 -3.38 6.78
CA HIS A 83 26.49 -3.85 5.97
C HIS A 83 25.15 -3.30 6.47
N ARG A 84 24.12 -3.20 5.61
CA ARG A 84 22.75 -2.88 6.04
C ARG A 84 22.15 -4.05 6.80
N CYS A 85 21.49 -3.81 7.93
CA CYS A 85 21.03 -4.93 8.76
C CYS A 85 19.85 -5.69 8.17
N MET A 86 18.87 -5.01 7.53
CA MET A 86 17.77 -5.63 6.77
C MET A 86 16.91 -6.64 7.54
N LYS A 87 16.99 -6.69 8.87
CA LYS A 87 16.16 -7.58 9.70
C LYS A 87 14.81 -6.93 10.03
N ILE A 88 13.82 -7.75 10.36
CA ILE A 88 12.53 -7.28 10.86
C ILE A 88 12.69 -6.74 12.29
N VAL A 89 12.06 -5.61 12.58
CA VAL A 89 11.98 -5.01 13.91
C VAL A 89 10.94 -5.77 14.74
N ALA A 90 11.31 -6.23 15.94
CA ALA A 90 10.37 -6.94 16.82
C ALA A 90 9.18 -6.04 17.21
N HIS A 91 7.99 -6.64 17.34
CA HIS A 91 6.75 -5.94 17.73
C HIS A 91 6.37 -4.74 16.84
N SER A 92 6.82 -4.72 15.57
CA SER A 92 6.58 -3.62 14.63
C SER A 92 5.46 -3.87 13.61
N ARG A 93 4.68 -4.96 13.77
CA ARG A 93 3.58 -5.28 12.86
C ARG A 93 2.48 -4.23 12.98
N LEU A 94 2.28 -3.47 11.91
CA LEU A 94 1.29 -2.42 11.83
C LEU A 94 0.43 -2.60 10.58
N ASP A 95 -0.85 -2.88 10.82
CA ASP A 95 -1.87 -3.04 9.78
C ASP A 95 -2.38 -1.66 9.31
N ASP A 96 -2.06 -0.55 9.98
CA ASP A 96 -2.37 0.78 9.46
C ASP A 96 -1.18 1.31 8.63
N PRO A 97 -1.36 1.64 7.34
CA PRO A 97 -0.25 2.04 6.47
C PRO A 97 0.39 3.37 6.91
N ARG A 98 -0.39 4.29 7.48
CA ARG A 98 0.14 5.58 7.95
C ARG A 98 0.96 5.41 9.22
N ALA A 99 0.49 4.60 10.17
CA ALA A 99 1.23 4.24 11.36
C ALA A 99 2.50 3.46 11.00
N TRP A 100 2.41 2.52 10.05
CA TRP A 100 3.56 1.79 9.53
C TRP A 100 4.59 2.74 8.92
N LYS A 101 4.16 3.66 8.05
CA LYS A 101 5.05 4.66 7.45
C LYS A 101 5.65 5.59 8.48
N ALA A 102 4.86 6.09 9.43
CA ALA A 102 5.37 6.90 10.52
C ALA A 102 6.47 6.16 11.28
N LEU A 103 6.27 4.88 11.61
CA LEU A 103 7.31 4.07 12.25
C LEU A 103 8.52 3.86 11.33
N ALA A 104 8.33 3.48 10.07
CA ALA A 104 9.39 3.28 9.09
C ALA A 104 10.24 4.55 8.84
N ASP A 105 9.60 5.73 8.84
CA ASP A 105 10.24 7.03 8.67
C ASP A 105 10.97 7.50 9.94
N THR A 106 10.61 6.98 11.13
CA THR A 106 11.14 7.52 12.39
C THR A 106 12.64 7.32 12.60
N LYS A 107 13.27 6.19 12.24
CA LYS A 107 14.75 5.99 12.38
C LYS A 107 15.30 4.84 11.52
N PRO A 108 16.54 4.93 10.97
CA PRO A 108 17.22 3.78 10.41
C PRO A 108 17.74 2.94 11.59
N TYR A 109 17.16 1.76 11.82
CA TYR A 109 17.39 1.03 13.07
C TYR A 109 18.70 0.21 13.12
N CYS A 110 19.39 0.24 14.25
CA CYS A 110 20.40 -0.68 14.85
C CYS A 110 20.94 0.10 16.09
N PRO A 111 21.63 -0.45 17.11
CA PRO A 111 22.00 -1.84 17.43
C PRO A 111 20.78 -2.67 17.84
N THR A 112 20.53 -3.74 17.07
CA THR A 112 19.51 -4.76 17.33
C THR A 112 18.03 -4.31 17.28
N HIS A 113 17.77 -3.13 16.71
CA HIS A 113 16.43 -2.63 16.31
C HIS A 113 15.59 -1.90 17.35
N GLY A 114 16.25 -1.31 18.33
CA GLY A 114 15.68 -0.25 19.17
C GLY A 114 16.15 1.16 18.82
N GLY A 115 17.12 1.31 17.89
CA GLY A 115 17.67 2.62 17.47
C GLY A 115 18.51 3.31 18.52
#